data_AF-A0A971WI11-F1
#
_entry.id   AF-A0A971WI11-F1
#
_cell.length_a   1.000
_cell.length_b   1.000
_cell.length_c   1.000
_cell.angle_alpha   90.00
_cell.angle_beta   90.00
_cell.angle_gamma   90.00
#
_symmetry.space_group_name_H-M   'P 1'
#
loop_
_entity.id
_entity.type
_entity.pdbx_description
1 polymer ?
#
loop_
_entity_poly.entity_id
_entity_poly.type
_entity_poly.pdbx_seq_one_letter_code
_entity_poly.pdbx_strand_id
1 'polypeptide(L)' 'VEDEHLVELLEIAIDGKGAFRRFKDVLARYPEEKERWYRFKNERMKERAISWLEAIGISLQGE' A
#
# COMPACT_ATOMS: atom_id res chain seq x y z
N VAL A 1 -10.15 7.98 2.16
CA VAL A 1 -9.57 9.00 3.07
C VAL A 1 -10.60 10.11 3.11
N GLU A 2 -11.12 10.43 4.29
CA GLU A 2 -12.12 11.51 4.45
C GLU A 2 -11.46 12.84 4.85
N ASP A 3 -10.25 12.80 5.40
CA ASP A 3 -9.43 13.97 5.71
C ASP A 3 -8.81 14.54 4.42
N GLU A 4 -9.38 15.65 3.93
CA GLU A 4 -8.92 16.35 2.72
C GLU A 4 -7.49 16.87 2.86
N HIS A 5 -7.08 17.31 4.06
CA HIS A 5 -5.72 17.79 4.29
C HIS A 5 -4.70 16.64 4.17
N LEU A 6 -5.04 15.46 4.69
CA LEU A 6 -4.22 14.27 4.51
C LEU A 6 -4.10 13.90 3.03
N VAL A 7 -5.17 14.02 2.24
CA VAL A 7 -5.12 13.74 0.80
C VAL A 7 -4.09 14.63 0.11
N GLU A 8 -4.14 15.95 0.32
CA GLU A 8 -3.18 16.89 -0.25
C GLU A 8 -1.73 16.57 0.16
N LEU A 9 -1.50 16.25 1.44
CA LEU A 9 -0.17 15.87 1.93
C LEU A 9 0.36 14.61 1.25
N LEU A 10 -0.48 13.61 1.04
CA LEU A 10 -0.09 12.35 0.39
C LEU A 10 0.18 12.54 -1.11
N GLU A 11 -0.61 13.38 -1.80
CA GLU A 11 -0.40 13.73 -3.21
C GLU A 11 0.96 14.40 -3.42
N ILE A 12 1.32 15.35 -2.57
CA ILE A 12 2.64 16.00 -2.62
C ILE A 12 3.74 15.00 -2.25
N ALA A 13 3.50 14.16 -1.25
CA ALA A 13 4.50 13.23 -0.74
C ALA A 13 4.89 12.14 -1.75
N ILE A 14 4.00 11.78 -2.68
CA ILE A 14 4.23 10.68 -3.63
C ILE A 14 4.96 11.09 -4.92
N ASP A 15 5.26 12.37 -5.10
CA ASP A 15 6.01 12.85 -6.27
C ASP A 15 7.52 12.90 -6.03
N GLY A 16 8.33 12.61 -7.06
CA GLY A 16 9.79 12.79 -7.07
C GLY A 16 10.64 11.80 -6.24
N LYS A 17 11.95 12.08 -6.14
CA LYS A 17 12.92 11.19 -5.46
C LYS A 17 12.59 11.08 -3.96
N GLY A 18 12.51 9.84 -3.47
CA GLY A 18 12.18 9.57 -2.07
C GLY A 18 10.70 9.69 -1.73
N ALA A 19 9.83 9.81 -2.74
CA ALA A 19 8.38 9.86 -2.61
C ALA A 19 7.82 8.84 -1.62
N PHE A 20 8.16 7.56 -1.81
CA PHE A 20 7.63 6.50 -0.95
C PHE A 20 8.09 6.60 0.52
N ARG A 21 9.27 7.19 0.78
CA ARG A 21 9.69 7.46 2.16
C ARG A 21 8.84 8.56 2.77
N ARG A 22 8.70 9.70 2.08
CA ARG A 22 7.86 10.83 2.54
C ARG A 22 6.41 10.42 2.73
N PHE A 23 5.85 9.64 1.80
CA PHE A 23 4.49 9.12 1.91
C PHE A 23 4.28 8.33 3.21
N LYS A 24 5.23 7.45 3.55
CA LYS A 24 5.20 6.71 4.84
C LYS A 24 5.42 7.63 6.04
N ASP A 25 6.27 8.65 5.92
CA ASP A 25 6.53 9.62 6.98
C ASP A 25 5.26 10.46 7.28
N VAL A 26 4.46 10.78 6.26
CA VAL A 26 3.13 11.39 6.42
C VAL A 26 2.20 10.42 7.14
N LEU A 27 2.02 9.20 6.62
CA LEU A 27 1.16 8.19 7.25
C LEU A 27 1.55 7.86 8.69
N ALA A 28 2.83 7.95 9.06
CA ALA A 28 3.27 7.72 10.44
C ALA A 28 2.59 8.64 11.47
N ARG A 29 2.05 9.78 11.04
CA ARG A 29 1.31 10.75 11.86
C ARG A 29 -0.20 10.45 11.94
N TYR A 30 -0.70 9.52 11.12
CA TYR A 30 -2.11 9.15 11.01
C TYR A 30 -2.27 7.63 11.20
N PRO A 31 -2.32 7.12 12.45
CA PRO A 31 -2.25 5.69 12.74
C PRO A 31 -3.32 4.83 12.03
N GLU A 32 -4.56 5.31 11.98
CA GLU A 32 -5.67 4.59 11.34
C GLU A 32 -5.48 4.50 9.82
N GLU A 33 -5.10 5.59 9.18
CA GLU A 33 -4.85 5.65 7.74
C GLU A 33 -3.60 4.85 7.35
N LYS A 34 -2.59 4.84 8.23
CA LYS A 34 -1.42 3.96 8.10
C LYS A 34 -1.83 2.49 8.14
N GLU A 35 -2.67 2.08 9.09
CA GLU A 35 -3.18 0.71 9.16
C GLU A 35 -3.98 0.36 7.90
N ARG A 36 -4.88 1.24 7.46
CA ARG A 36 -5.67 1.04 6.24
C ARG A 36 -4.79 0.87 5.01
N TRP A 37 -3.72 1.68 4.90
CA TRP A 37 -2.73 1.55 3.84
C TRP A 37 -1.97 0.22 3.90
N TYR A 38 -1.55 -0.24 5.09
CA TYR A 38 -0.87 -1.54 5.22
C TYR A 38 -1.77 -2.71 4.81
N ARG A 39 -3.04 -2.68 5.21
CA ARG A 39 -4.03 -3.70 4.83
C ARG A 39 -4.15 -3.77 3.31
N PHE A 40 -4.41 -2.64 2.67
CA PHE A 40 -4.48 -2.53 1.21
C PHE A 40 -3.19 -3.03 0.54
N LYS A 41 -2.02 -2.56 1.00
CA LYS A 41 -0.72 -2.97 0.44
C LYS A 41 -0.52 -4.49 0.55
N ASN A 42 -0.88 -5.08 1.68
CA ASN A 42 -0.70 -6.51 1.92
C ASN A 42 -1.64 -7.34 1.06
N GLU A 43 -2.90 -6.94 0.90
CA GLU A 43 -3.85 -7.59 -0.01
C GLU A 43 -3.32 -7.58 -1.45
N ARG A 44 -2.91 -6.41 -1.95
CA ARG A 44 -2.34 -6.27 -3.30
C ARG A 44 -1.03 -7.05 -3.47
N MET A 45 -0.23 -7.17 -2.40
CA MET A 45 0.98 -8.00 -2.43
C MET A 45 0.64 -9.49 -2.48
N LYS A 46 -0.35 -9.95 -1.70
CA LYS A 46 -0.84 -11.33 -1.71
C LYS A 46 -1.36 -11.69 -3.10
N GLU A 47 -2.22 -10.86 -3.68
CA GLU A 47 -2.74 -11.06 -5.05
C GLU A 47 -1.60 -11.17 -6.07
N ARG A 48 -0.63 -10.25 -6.05
CA ARG A 48 0.53 -10.32 -6.94
C ARG A 48 1.37 -11.58 -6.76
N ALA A 49 1.56 -12.02 -5.51
CA ALA A 49 2.30 -13.23 -5.20
C ALA A 49 1.55 -14.47 -5.73
N ILE A 50 0.23 -14.53 -5.55
CA ILE A 50 -0.62 -15.61 -6.08
C ILE A 50 -0.55 -15.63 -7.62
N SER A 51 -0.79 -14.49 -8.29
CA SER A 51 -0.72 -14.43 -9.75
C SER A 51 0.66 -14.79 -10.29
N TRP A 52 1.72 -14.45 -9.57
CA TRP A 52 3.07 -14.86 -9.94
C TRP A 52 3.27 -16.37 -9.80
N LEU A 53 2.79 -17.00 -8.73
CA LEU A 53 2.83 -18.45 -8.54
C LEU A 53 2.04 -19.17 -9.64
N GLU A 54 0.83 -18.69 -9.94
CA GLU A 54 -0.01 -19.26 -11.00
C GLU A 54 0.68 -19.17 -12.37
N ALA A 55 1.35 -18.04 -12.68
CA ALA A 55 2.09 -17.85 -13.91
C ALA A 55 3.26 -18.83 -14.10
N ILE A 56 3.81 -19.37 -13.01
CA ILE A 56 4.86 -20.42 -13.04
C ILE A 56 4.30 -21.84 -12.85
N GLY A 57 2.97 -22.00 -12.90
CA GLY A 57 2.29 -23.30 -12.82
C GLY A 57 2.11 -23.84 -11.40
N ILE A 58 2.26 -23.00 -10.37
CA ILE A 58 2.07 -23.36 -8.97
C ILE A 58 0.72 -22.80 -8.50
N SER A 59 -0.24 -23.68 -8.19
CA SER A 59 -1.51 -23.28 -7.57
C SER A 59 -1.47 -23.53 -6.06
N LEU A 60 -2.02 -22.59 -5.30
CA LEU A 60 -2.26 -22.80 -3.87
C LEU A 60 -3.48 -23.74 -3.74
N GLN A 61 -3.25 -25.00 -3.42
CA GLN A 61 -4.32 -25.90 -3.00
C GLN A 61 -4.64 -25.64 -1.52
N GLY A 62 -5.77 -24.99 -1.25
CA GLY A 62 -6.39 -24.94 0.08
C GLY A 62 -6.77 -23.54 0.56
N GLU A 63 -8.07 -23.30 0.64
CA GLU A 63 -8.73 -22.75 1.85
C GLU A 63 -9.73 -23.80 2.34
#